data_AF-A0A418BNN1-F1
#
_entry.id   AF-A0A418BNN1-F1
#
_cell.length_a   1.000
_cell.length_b   1.000
_cell.length_c   1.000
_cell.angle_alpha   90.00
_cell.angle_beta   90.00
_cell.angle_gamma   90.00
#
_symmetry.space_group_name_H-M   'P 1'
#
loop_
_entity.id
_entity.type
_entity.pdbx_description
1 polymer ?
#
loop_
_entity_poly.entity_id
_entity_poly.type
_entity_poly.pdbx_seq_one_letter_code
_entity_poly.pdbx_strand_id
1 'polypeptide(L)'
;MGKHIDEEVNHDGKGPNRITTCKHCGGKMSSQAKERWRMHMRQCVSAPDDVRNAYPTLKRRTFHSSHDGTNATDSHAVSPHVPFKKQTAPPITQPRPTPSVALPPQLAHKRPSHAPTAPSTTTTSTTLHSGLSHPAMRAWTEPTLHASQLIYPLFITGRPDDNPIRGLEPNVQWGNRDKYASLVAHLEGLVAKGLSSVMLFGVVDNKDASGCMADDPSTPVIEVMAVLRAALPSLLLSCDVCMCEYTDHGHCGLLKPSPHGGEDIIDNAATVSRLGAIALAYARAGAHMVCPSDMMDNRIGVIRAKLNAHGFAHVSIMAYTSKKASCMYAPFRDAVESTFKGDRQRYQHPVGSLSHALLAYDRDVAEGADTVIVKPSLFYTDIVRALSDKKLVPVACYVVSGEYKMLKDYGDSTGSMDAVVREAHLSLVRAGANILITYFTPFILNRVAGW
;
A
#
# COMPACT_ATOMS: atom_id res chain seq x y z
N MET A 1 -10.71 32.71 -4.85
CA MET A 1 -11.33 34.04 -5.00
C MET A 1 -12.72 33.84 -5.58
N GLY A 2 -13.76 34.13 -4.81
CA GLY A 2 -15.13 34.20 -5.30
C GLY A 2 -15.62 35.65 -5.34
N LYS A 3 -16.46 35.97 -6.32
CA LYS A 3 -17.58 36.93 -6.29
C LYS A 3 -18.27 36.96 -7.66
N HIS A 4 -19.57 37.26 -7.62
CA HIS A 4 -20.59 37.39 -8.68
C HIS A 4 -21.42 36.14 -9.01
N ILE A 5 -22.51 35.99 -8.24
CA ILE A 5 -23.77 35.43 -8.71
C ILE A 5 -24.76 36.60 -8.60
N ASP A 6 -25.30 37.06 -9.73
CA ASP A 6 -26.52 37.86 -9.76
C ASP A 6 -27.71 36.89 -9.83
N GLU A 7 -28.68 37.06 -8.95
CA GLU A 7 -29.97 36.39 -8.98
C GLU A 7 -30.89 37.10 -9.97
N GLU A 8 -31.26 36.44 -11.07
CA GLU A 8 -32.50 36.78 -11.80
C GLU A 8 -33.61 35.84 -11.33
N VAL A 9 -34.57 36.42 -10.61
CA VAL A 9 -35.88 35.83 -10.34
C VAL A 9 -36.68 35.85 -11.63
N ASN A 10 -37.09 34.69 -12.13
CA ASN A 10 -38.11 34.60 -13.17
C ASN A 10 -39.34 33.89 -12.61
N HIS A 11 -40.42 34.67 -12.52
CA HIS A 11 -41.77 34.18 -12.26
C HIS A 11 -42.25 33.42 -13.49
N ASP A 12 -42.22 32.08 -13.43
CA ASP A 12 -43.20 31.24 -14.13
C ASP A 12 -43.14 29.80 -13.61
N GLY A 13 -44.23 29.36 -13.00
CA GLY A 13 -44.35 28.04 -12.38
C GLY A 13 -44.33 26.91 -13.40
N LYS A 14 -43.16 26.34 -13.68
CA LYS A 14 -42.96 24.99 -14.24
C LYS A 14 -41.70 24.36 -13.62
N GLY A 15 -41.80 23.07 -13.25
CA GLY A 15 -40.78 22.32 -12.50
C GLY A 15 -39.39 22.21 -13.18
N PRO A 16 -38.36 21.72 -12.45
CA PRO A 16 -36.97 21.93 -12.81
C PRO A 16 -36.55 21.03 -13.98
N ASN A 17 -36.10 21.64 -15.07
CA ASN A 17 -35.46 20.93 -16.18
C ASN A 17 -34.01 21.40 -16.36
N ARG A 18 -33.11 20.41 -16.27
CA ARG A 18 -31.81 20.27 -16.96
C ARG A 18 -30.75 21.38 -16.84
N ILE A 19 -29.70 21.07 -16.07
CA ILE A 19 -28.34 21.58 -16.33
C ILE A 19 -27.67 20.62 -17.32
N THR A 20 -27.34 21.11 -18.52
CA THR A 20 -26.54 20.38 -19.51
C THR A 20 -25.35 21.22 -19.96
N THR A 21 -24.25 21.21 -19.20
CA THR A 21 -22.88 21.47 -19.69
C THR A 21 -21.83 21.23 -18.60
N CYS A 22 -20.74 20.54 -18.95
CA CYS A 22 -19.50 20.47 -18.18
C CYS A 22 -18.55 21.56 -18.69
N LYS A 23 -18.06 22.45 -17.82
CA LYS A 23 -17.20 23.59 -18.18
C LYS A 23 -15.73 23.21 -18.50
N HIS A 24 -15.39 21.94 -18.68
CA HIS A 24 -14.03 21.50 -18.97
C HIS A 24 -13.82 20.82 -20.32
N CYS A 25 -14.88 20.46 -21.03
CA CYS A 25 -14.79 19.84 -22.35
C CYS A 25 -15.79 20.49 -23.32
N GLY A 26 -15.29 21.33 -24.24
CA GLY A 26 -16.06 21.96 -25.30
C GLY A 26 -16.55 21.00 -26.41
N GLY A 27 -16.81 19.73 -26.10
CA GLY A 27 -17.21 18.70 -27.07
C GLY A 27 -18.55 18.04 -26.70
N LYS A 28 -19.48 17.97 -27.66
CA LYS A 28 -20.80 17.33 -27.49
C LYS A 28 -20.64 15.81 -27.31
N MET A 29 -20.88 15.31 -26.09
CA MET A 29 -21.14 13.87 -25.88
C MET A 29 -22.33 13.42 -26.73
N SER A 30 -22.15 12.32 -27.48
CA SER A 30 -23.22 11.71 -28.27
C SER A 30 -24.37 11.23 -27.39
N SER A 31 -25.57 11.16 -27.96
CA SER A 31 -26.79 10.70 -27.29
C SER A 31 -26.62 9.29 -26.70
N GLN A 32 -25.89 8.42 -27.40
CA GLN A 32 -25.57 7.05 -26.95
C GLN A 32 -24.61 7.03 -25.75
N ALA A 33 -23.62 7.92 -25.69
CA ALA A 33 -22.70 8.00 -24.55
C ALA A 33 -23.43 8.43 -23.27
N LYS A 34 -24.41 9.34 -23.38
CA LYS A 34 -25.26 9.77 -22.27
C LYS A 34 -26.18 8.65 -21.78
N GLU A 35 -26.74 7.86 -22.70
CA GLU A 35 -27.63 6.75 -22.35
C GLU A 35 -26.86 5.61 -21.68
N ARG A 36 -25.65 5.29 -22.16
CA ARG A 36 -24.75 4.31 -21.53
C ARG A 36 -24.34 4.72 -20.12
N TRP A 37 -23.98 5.99 -19.93
CA TRP A 37 -23.63 6.52 -18.60
C TRP A 37 -24.84 6.46 -17.63
N ARG A 38 -26.05 6.79 -18.11
CA ARG A 38 -27.28 6.68 -17.29
C ARG A 38 -27.65 5.24 -16.95
N MET A 39 -27.46 4.30 -17.87
CA MET A 39 -27.69 2.88 -17.63
C MET A 39 -26.70 2.31 -16.61
N HIS A 40 -25.42 2.68 -16.73
CA HIS A 40 -24.37 2.32 -15.78
C HIS A 40 -24.65 2.87 -14.37
N MET A 41 -25.03 4.15 -14.24
CA MET A 41 -25.41 4.74 -12.95
C MET A 41 -26.63 4.05 -12.30
N ARG A 42 -27.57 3.50 -13.08
CA ARG A 42 -28.69 2.72 -12.53
C ARG A 42 -28.26 1.33 -12.04
N GLN A 43 -27.27 0.72 -12.68
CA GLN A 43 -26.71 -0.57 -12.27
C GLN A 43 -25.83 -0.42 -11.01
N CYS A 44 -25.08 0.67 -10.86
CA CYS A 44 -24.29 0.95 -9.65
C CYS A 44 -25.15 1.25 -8.40
N VAL A 45 -26.40 1.65 -8.57
CA VAL A 45 -27.32 2.03 -7.46
C VAL A 45 -28.29 0.90 -7.08
N SER A 46 -28.34 -0.21 -7.82
CA SER A 46 -29.24 -1.34 -7.52
C SER A 46 -28.49 -2.46 -6.78
N ALA A 47 -28.50 -2.38 -5.45
CA ALA A 47 -28.24 -3.55 -4.60
C ALA A 47 -29.44 -4.53 -4.69
N PRO A 48 -29.23 -5.86 -4.61
CA PRO A 48 -30.31 -6.85 -4.47
C PRO A 48 -31.18 -6.58 -3.23
N ASP A 49 -32.46 -6.96 -3.30
CA ASP A 49 -33.55 -6.66 -2.33
C ASP A 49 -33.41 -7.31 -0.93
N ASP A 50 -32.24 -7.87 -0.60
CA ASP A 50 -31.97 -8.65 0.61
C ASP A 50 -31.72 -7.77 1.86
N VAL A 51 -31.61 -6.44 1.70
CA VAL A 51 -31.15 -5.52 2.78
C VAL A 51 -32.31 -4.73 3.44
N ARG A 52 -33.56 -4.88 2.98
CA ARG A 52 -34.69 -4.06 3.47
C ARG A 52 -35.35 -4.53 4.78
N ASN A 53 -35.03 -5.71 5.31
CA ASN A 53 -35.74 -6.30 6.45
C ASN A 53 -35.02 -6.21 7.81
N ALA A 54 -34.05 -5.32 7.99
CA ALA A 54 -33.30 -5.27 9.26
C ALA A 54 -33.78 -4.22 10.29
N TYR A 55 -34.49 -3.14 9.94
CA TYR A 55 -34.81 -2.09 10.94
C TYR A 55 -36.10 -1.28 10.61
N PRO A 56 -37.15 -1.31 11.46
CA PRO A 56 -38.29 -0.42 11.32
C PRO A 56 -38.10 0.89 12.12
N THR A 57 -38.71 1.97 11.63
CA THR A 57 -38.96 3.30 12.26
C THR A 57 -38.01 4.46 11.94
N LEU A 58 -38.26 5.08 10.77
CA LEU A 58 -38.03 6.51 10.52
C LEU A 58 -39.25 7.30 11.03
N LYS A 59 -39.08 8.16 12.05
CA LYS A 59 -40.02 9.26 12.31
C LYS A 59 -39.50 10.52 11.64
N ARG A 60 -40.24 11.01 10.64
CA ARG A 60 -40.12 12.34 10.04
C ARG A 60 -40.19 13.41 11.14
N ARG A 61 -39.29 14.40 11.10
CA ARG A 61 -39.57 15.74 11.63
C ARG A 61 -39.23 16.82 10.61
N THR A 62 -40.19 17.72 10.50
CA THR A 62 -40.36 18.82 9.56
C THR A 62 -39.54 20.04 9.95
N PHE A 63 -39.15 20.80 8.92
CA PHE A 63 -38.54 22.13 8.97
C PHE A 63 -39.32 23.13 9.84
N HIS A 64 -38.60 23.97 10.58
CA HIS A 64 -39.06 25.32 10.99
C HIS A 64 -37.93 26.32 10.71
N SER A 65 -38.29 27.36 9.96
CA SER A 65 -37.51 28.56 9.69
C SER A 65 -37.72 29.58 10.81
N SER A 66 -36.66 30.27 11.23
CA SER A 66 -36.78 31.55 11.91
C SER A 66 -35.69 32.48 11.40
N HIS A 67 -36.12 33.53 10.71
CA HIS A 67 -35.39 34.77 10.55
C HIS A 67 -35.11 35.38 11.92
N ASP A 68 -33.92 35.96 12.10
CA ASP A 68 -33.77 37.29 12.68
C ASP A 68 -32.38 37.81 12.28
N GLY A 69 -32.39 39.01 11.68
CA GLY A 69 -31.19 39.72 11.27
C GLY A 69 -30.79 40.77 12.28
N THR A 70 -29.50 41.07 12.35
CA THR A 70 -29.00 42.39 12.74
C THR A 70 -27.68 42.67 12.01
N ASN A 71 -27.65 43.83 11.35
CA ASN A 71 -26.52 44.43 10.65
C ASN A 71 -25.34 44.73 11.58
N ALA A 72 -24.12 44.60 11.07
CA ALA A 72 -22.98 45.43 11.46
C ALA A 72 -21.96 45.55 10.32
N THR A 73 -21.53 46.78 10.09
CA THR A 73 -20.77 47.34 8.98
C THR A 73 -19.26 47.10 9.05
N ASP A 74 -18.64 47.04 7.87
CA ASP A 74 -17.27 47.40 7.45
C ASP A 74 -16.11 47.43 8.46
N SER A 75 -15.03 46.69 8.14
CA SER A 75 -13.76 47.31 7.72
C SER A 75 -12.70 46.28 7.32
N HIS A 76 -12.07 46.52 6.17
CA HIS A 76 -10.86 45.87 5.71
C HIS A 76 -9.66 46.27 6.59
N ALA A 77 -8.89 45.30 7.07
CA ALA A 77 -7.51 45.51 7.49
C ALA A 77 -6.66 44.28 7.17
N VAL A 78 -5.66 44.51 6.31
CA VAL A 78 -4.58 43.60 5.93
C VAL A 78 -3.62 43.46 7.12
N SER A 79 -3.38 42.25 7.61
CA SER A 79 -2.34 42.01 8.63
C SER A 79 -0.95 41.86 7.99
N PRO A 80 0.08 42.54 8.52
CA PRO A 80 1.44 42.43 8.03
C PRO A 80 2.18 41.21 8.61
N HIS A 81 3.18 40.76 7.85
CA HIS A 81 4.20 39.78 8.20
C HIS A 81 4.81 40.01 9.60
N VAL A 82 4.85 38.95 10.41
CA VAL A 82 5.64 38.88 11.65
C VAL A 82 6.95 38.14 11.37
N PRO A 83 8.14 38.72 11.65
CA PRO A 83 9.40 38.04 11.47
C PRO A 83 9.70 37.07 12.62
N PHE A 84 10.26 35.91 12.25
CA PHE A 84 10.76 34.86 13.15
C PHE A 84 11.84 35.41 14.11
N LYS A 85 11.59 35.41 15.42
CA LYS A 85 12.62 35.59 16.46
C LYS A 85 13.37 34.27 16.66
N LYS A 86 14.70 34.30 16.48
CA LYS A 86 15.62 33.22 16.89
C LYS A 86 15.49 33.00 18.41
N GLN A 87 15.06 31.82 18.83
CA GLN A 87 15.21 31.36 20.21
C GLN A 87 16.65 30.86 20.41
N THR A 88 17.38 31.52 21.31
CA THR A 88 18.67 31.08 21.83
C THR A 88 18.44 30.04 22.93
N ALA A 89 19.11 28.89 22.85
CA ALA A 89 19.10 27.85 23.88
C ALA A 89 19.77 28.34 25.19
N PRO A 90 19.32 27.87 26.37
CA PRO A 90 19.95 28.20 27.65
C PRO A 90 21.27 27.43 27.85
N PRO A 91 22.21 27.95 28.67
CA PRO A 91 23.52 27.33 28.87
C PRO A 91 23.46 26.05 29.71
N ILE A 92 24.28 25.08 29.31
CA ILE A 92 24.51 23.81 30.01
C ILE A 92 25.25 24.09 31.33
N THR A 93 24.65 23.68 32.45
CA THR A 93 25.29 23.70 33.77
C THR A 93 26.11 22.43 33.98
N GLN A 94 27.37 22.57 34.40
CA GLN A 94 28.24 21.43 34.73
C GLN A 94 27.81 20.75 36.03
N PRO A 95 27.94 19.41 36.16
CA PRO A 95 27.59 18.71 37.38
C PRO A 95 28.63 18.94 38.50
N ARG A 96 28.12 19.08 39.72
CA ARG A 96 28.89 19.27 40.97
C ARG A 96 29.53 17.94 41.44
N PRO A 97 30.75 17.92 42.00
CA PRO A 97 31.36 16.69 42.49
C PRO A 97 30.71 16.21 43.79
N THR A 98 30.47 14.90 43.91
CA THR A 98 30.01 14.23 45.12
C THR A 98 31.16 13.95 46.09
N PRO A 99 30.95 13.99 47.42
CA PRO A 99 32.01 13.72 48.39
C PRO A 99 32.27 12.21 48.55
N SER A 100 33.55 11.86 48.66
CA SER A 100 34.08 10.52 48.93
C SER A 100 33.73 10.06 50.35
N VAL A 101 33.15 8.86 50.47
CA VAL A 101 32.94 8.18 51.75
C VAL A 101 34.07 7.14 51.94
N ALA A 102 34.84 7.31 53.01
CA ALA A 102 35.90 6.39 53.41
C ALA A 102 35.33 5.13 54.09
N LEU A 103 35.84 3.96 53.70
CA LEU A 103 35.55 2.67 54.35
C LEU A 103 36.58 2.38 55.47
N PRO A 104 36.17 1.75 56.59
CA PRO A 104 37.06 1.43 57.71
C PRO A 104 37.97 0.21 57.46
N PRO A 105 39.07 0.06 58.22
CA PRO A 105 40.16 -0.89 57.91
C PRO A 105 39.81 -2.35 58.20
N GLN A 106 40.28 -3.24 57.32
CA GLN A 106 40.08 -4.69 57.39
C GLN A 106 41.01 -5.38 58.40
N LEU A 107 40.45 -6.30 59.18
CA LEU A 107 41.16 -7.27 60.00
C LEU A 107 41.74 -8.39 59.11
N ALA A 108 43.03 -8.65 59.27
CA ALA A 108 43.79 -9.66 58.54
C ALA A 108 43.59 -11.06 59.13
N HIS A 109 43.33 -12.07 58.28
CA HIS A 109 43.64 -13.47 58.61
C HIS A 109 44.12 -14.30 57.40
N LYS A 110 45.39 -14.72 57.53
CA LYS A 110 46.12 -15.92 57.04
C LYS A 110 45.78 -16.57 55.68
N ARG A 111 46.83 -16.65 54.84
CA ARG A 111 46.99 -17.53 53.66
C ARG A 111 46.98 -19.03 54.01
N PRO A 112 46.52 -19.87 53.08
CA PRO A 112 47.14 -21.15 52.79
C PRO A 112 47.85 -21.12 51.43
N SER A 113 49.02 -21.75 51.38
CA SER A 113 49.82 -22.00 50.18
C SER A 113 49.15 -23.03 49.28
N HIS A 114 48.70 -22.62 48.09
CA HIS A 114 48.43 -23.52 46.98
C HIS A 114 49.48 -23.32 45.89
N ALA A 115 50.16 -24.41 45.54
CA ALA A 115 51.02 -24.48 44.36
C ALA A 115 50.23 -24.05 43.11
N PRO A 116 50.87 -23.43 42.11
CA PRO A 116 50.19 -23.13 40.86
C PRO A 116 49.96 -24.44 40.11
N THR A 117 48.81 -25.08 40.33
CA THR A 117 48.23 -25.94 39.30
C THR A 117 47.97 -25.05 38.11
N ALA A 118 48.76 -25.24 37.05
CA ALA A 118 48.56 -24.57 35.78
C ALA A 118 47.07 -24.68 35.41
N PRO A 119 46.37 -23.57 35.10
CA PRO A 119 45.06 -23.72 34.53
C PRO A 119 45.28 -24.43 33.19
N SER A 120 44.74 -25.64 33.08
CA SER A 120 44.38 -26.22 31.81
C SER A 120 43.33 -25.29 31.19
N THR A 121 43.79 -24.18 30.64
CA THR A 121 43.00 -23.32 29.77
C THR A 121 42.88 -24.05 28.45
N THR A 122 42.06 -25.10 28.45
CA THR A 122 41.40 -25.53 27.22
C THR A 122 40.37 -24.44 26.90
N THR A 123 40.86 -23.26 26.52
CA THR A 123 40.05 -22.26 25.83
C THR A 123 39.67 -22.90 24.52
N THR A 124 38.52 -23.58 24.50
CA THR A 124 37.82 -23.95 23.28
C THR A 124 37.69 -22.67 22.46
N SER A 125 38.54 -22.57 21.44
CA SER A 125 38.67 -21.39 20.59
C SER A 125 37.33 -21.12 19.92
N THR A 126 36.62 -20.09 20.38
CA THR A 126 35.40 -19.55 19.75
C THR A 126 35.74 -18.74 18.49
N THR A 127 36.66 -19.24 17.65
CA THR A 127 37.13 -18.54 16.45
C THR A 127 36.19 -18.82 15.28
N LEU A 128 35.52 -17.78 14.77
CA LEU A 128 34.60 -17.86 13.64
C LEU A 128 35.27 -17.69 12.28
N HIS A 129 36.49 -17.12 12.23
CA HIS A 129 37.20 -16.87 10.96
C HIS A 129 37.48 -18.13 10.14
N SER A 130 37.64 -19.29 10.79
CA SER A 130 37.84 -20.57 10.10
C SER A 130 36.67 -20.89 9.17
N GLY A 131 35.44 -20.59 9.59
CA GLY A 131 34.21 -20.76 8.80
C GLY A 131 33.97 -19.69 7.73
N LEU A 132 34.79 -18.63 7.67
CA LEU A 132 34.63 -17.53 6.71
C LEU A 132 35.75 -17.46 5.65
N SER A 133 36.82 -18.24 5.83
CA SER A 133 38.07 -18.08 5.08
C SER A 133 37.95 -18.41 3.59
N HIS A 134 37.06 -19.31 3.20
CA HIS A 134 36.85 -19.73 1.80
C HIS A 134 35.48 -19.24 1.28
N PRO A 135 35.38 -18.77 0.01
CA PRO A 135 34.10 -18.33 -0.56
C PRO A 135 32.97 -19.36 -0.45
N ALA A 136 33.26 -20.65 -0.67
CA ALA A 136 32.26 -21.71 -0.52
C ALA A 136 31.71 -21.80 0.92
N MET A 137 32.53 -21.58 1.95
CA MET A 137 32.05 -21.62 3.33
C MET A 137 31.13 -20.45 3.64
N ARG A 138 31.42 -19.26 3.11
CA ARG A 138 30.50 -18.11 3.23
C ARG A 138 29.19 -18.37 2.50
N ALA A 139 29.25 -18.93 1.28
CA ALA A 139 28.07 -19.29 0.51
C ALA A 139 27.17 -20.32 1.22
N TRP A 140 27.73 -21.26 1.99
CA TRP A 140 26.94 -22.20 2.80
C TRP A 140 26.11 -21.53 3.91
N THR A 141 26.47 -20.31 4.31
CA THR A 141 25.82 -19.58 5.41
C THR A 141 24.88 -18.46 4.95
N GLU A 142 24.87 -18.14 3.65
CA GLU A 142 24.00 -17.12 3.06
C GLU A 142 22.75 -17.77 2.43
N PRO A 143 21.56 -17.15 2.54
CA PRO A 143 20.43 -17.58 1.75
C PRO A 143 20.66 -17.27 0.26
N THR A 144 20.07 -18.08 -0.63
CA THR A 144 20.10 -17.83 -2.06
C THR A 144 18.86 -17.06 -2.50
N LEU A 145 19.05 -16.04 -3.32
CA LEU A 145 17.97 -15.34 -4.01
C LEU A 145 17.66 -16.04 -5.33
N HIS A 146 16.39 -16.31 -5.62
CA HIS A 146 15.96 -16.94 -6.86
C HIS A 146 14.97 -16.05 -7.64
N ALA A 147 15.07 -16.06 -8.97
CA ALA A 147 14.23 -15.23 -9.85
C ALA A 147 12.72 -15.45 -9.62
N SER A 148 12.31 -16.69 -9.33
CA SER A 148 10.89 -17.03 -9.09
C SER A 148 10.31 -16.41 -7.81
N GLN A 149 11.14 -15.85 -6.93
CA GLN A 149 10.67 -15.14 -5.73
C GLN A 149 10.22 -13.72 -6.06
N LEU A 150 10.57 -13.20 -7.24
CA LEU A 150 10.32 -11.80 -7.60
C LEU A 150 8.90 -11.62 -8.16
N ILE A 151 8.21 -10.62 -7.64
CA ILE A 151 6.99 -10.06 -8.23
C ILE A 151 7.30 -8.63 -8.66
N TYR A 152 7.13 -8.34 -9.96
CA TYR A 152 7.36 -7.00 -10.49
C TYR A 152 6.09 -6.13 -10.40
N PRO A 153 6.08 -5.03 -9.62
CA PRO A 153 4.96 -4.08 -9.59
C PRO A 153 4.90 -3.26 -10.87
N LEU A 154 3.72 -3.17 -11.48
CA LEU A 154 3.47 -2.46 -12.73
C LEU A 154 2.28 -1.50 -12.57
N PHE A 155 2.42 -0.28 -13.08
CA PHE A 155 1.35 0.71 -13.10
C PHE A 155 0.75 0.77 -14.50
N ILE A 156 -0.57 0.61 -14.61
CA ILE A 156 -1.27 0.44 -15.88
C ILE A 156 -2.26 1.59 -16.04
N THR A 157 -2.16 2.34 -17.13
CA THR A 157 -3.04 3.47 -17.41
C THR A 157 -3.82 3.27 -18.71
N GLY A 158 -5.00 3.88 -18.78
CA GLY A 158 -5.83 3.91 -20.01
C GLY A 158 -5.39 4.98 -21.00
N ARG A 159 -4.34 5.75 -20.67
CA ARG A 159 -3.72 6.74 -21.57
C ARG A 159 -2.88 6.03 -22.63
N PRO A 160 -2.72 6.60 -23.84
CA PRO A 160 -2.02 5.93 -24.93
C PRO A 160 -0.52 5.75 -24.63
N ASP A 161 0.14 6.78 -24.13
CA ASP A 161 1.60 6.79 -24.00
C ASP A 161 2.08 6.30 -22.63
N ASP A 162 3.30 5.74 -22.61
CA ASP A 162 4.00 5.43 -21.37
C ASP A 162 4.41 6.73 -20.67
N ASN A 163 4.09 6.86 -19.38
CA ASN A 163 4.34 8.10 -18.62
C ASN A 163 5.39 7.86 -17.52
N PRO A 164 6.39 8.74 -17.38
CA PRO A 164 7.40 8.60 -16.33
C PRO A 164 6.79 8.74 -14.95
N ILE A 165 7.31 7.97 -13.99
CA ILE A 165 6.90 8.08 -12.59
C ILE A 165 8.03 8.73 -11.78
N ARG A 166 7.74 9.92 -11.26
CA ARG A 166 8.70 10.67 -10.45
C ARG A 166 9.13 9.86 -9.22
N GLY A 167 10.44 9.69 -9.05
CA GLY A 167 11.00 8.98 -7.90
C GLY A 167 10.91 7.46 -7.98
N LEU A 168 10.47 6.91 -9.10
CA LEU A 168 10.51 5.48 -9.40
C LEU A 168 11.24 5.18 -10.71
N GLU A 169 11.98 6.13 -11.27
CA GLU A 169 12.70 5.94 -12.52
C GLU A 169 13.62 4.69 -12.47
N PRO A 170 13.68 3.88 -13.54
CA PRO A 170 13.05 4.08 -14.86
C PRO A 170 11.63 3.51 -14.99
N ASN A 171 10.94 3.16 -13.90
CA ASN A 171 9.58 2.63 -13.97
C ASN A 171 8.60 3.70 -14.51
N VAL A 172 7.61 3.22 -15.26
CA VAL A 172 6.61 4.06 -15.94
C VAL A 172 5.19 3.58 -15.62
N GLN A 173 4.21 4.44 -15.88
CA GLN A 173 2.84 4.02 -16.10
C GLN A 173 2.73 3.55 -17.55
N TRP A 174 2.38 2.29 -17.75
CA TRP A 174 2.29 1.66 -19.05
C TRP A 174 1.00 2.05 -19.75
N GLY A 175 1.15 2.64 -20.94
CA GLY A 175 0.05 3.13 -21.76
C GLY A 175 -0.56 2.06 -22.65
N ASN A 176 -1.78 2.30 -23.10
CA ASN A 176 -2.55 1.37 -23.92
C ASN A 176 -2.38 1.57 -25.43
N ARG A 177 -1.40 2.36 -25.89
CA ARG A 177 -1.07 2.47 -27.32
C ARG A 177 -0.77 1.08 -27.88
N ASP A 178 -1.38 0.81 -29.03
CA ASP A 178 -1.35 -0.51 -29.69
C ASP A 178 -1.71 -1.66 -28.71
N LYS A 179 -2.50 -1.32 -27.68
CA LYS A 179 -2.92 -2.13 -26.53
C LYS A 179 -1.77 -2.74 -25.75
N TYR A 180 -0.97 -1.88 -25.14
CA TYR A 180 0.11 -2.25 -24.22
C TYR A 180 1.28 -2.98 -24.91
N ALA A 181 1.54 -2.71 -26.19
CA ALA A 181 2.62 -3.35 -26.94
C ALA A 181 4.00 -3.11 -26.31
N SER A 182 4.26 -1.90 -25.79
CA SER A 182 5.52 -1.56 -25.10
C SER A 182 5.70 -2.40 -23.82
N LEU A 183 4.63 -2.55 -23.03
CA LEU A 183 4.62 -3.37 -21.84
C LEU A 183 4.86 -4.85 -22.17
N VAL A 184 4.16 -5.39 -23.17
CA VAL A 184 4.32 -6.78 -23.59
C VAL A 184 5.77 -7.05 -23.99
N ALA A 185 6.34 -6.24 -24.88
CA ALA A 185 7.73 -6.39 -25.32
C ALA A 185 8.73 -6.27 -24.14
N HIS A 186 8.47 -5.37 -23.19
CA HIS A 186 9.28 -5.25 -21.98
C HIS A 186 9.23 -6.52 -21.13
N LEU A 187 8.03 -7.05 -20.88
CA LEU A 187 7.84 -8.24 -20.06
C LEU A 187 8.34 -9.51 -20.73
N GLU A 188 8.20 -9.67 -22.05
CA GLU A 188 8.80 -10.78 -22.82
C GLU A 188 10.31 -10.88 -22.56
N GLY A 189 11.02 -9.75 -22.61
CA GLY A 189 12.45 -9.69 -22.31
C GLY A 189 12.81 -10.05 -20.86
N LEU A 190 11.91 -9.79 -19.90
CA LEU A 190 12.11 -10.16 -18.49
C LEU A 190 11.72 -11.61 -18.21
N VAL A 191 10.68 -12.14 -18.86
CA VAL A 191 10.28 -13.55 -18.79
C VAL A 191 11.41 -14.44 -19.30
N ALA A 192 12.08 -14.05 -20.39
CA ALA A 192 13.28 -14.73 -20.89
C ALA A 192 14.44 -14.76 -19.87
N LYS A 193 14.43 -13.85 -18.88
CA LYS A 193 15.42 -13.78 -17.79
C LYS A 193 14.93 -14.41 -16.48
N GLY A 194 13.75 -15.05 -16.50
CA GLY A 194 13.19 -15.78 -15.36
C GLY A 194 12.11 -15.04 -14.57
N LEU A 195 11.59 -13.90 -15.06
CA LEU A 195 10.40 -13.29 -14.45
C LEU A 195 9.22 -14.25 -14.56
N SER A 196 8.59 -14.57 -13.43
CA SER A 196 7.43 -15.47 -13.39
C SER A 196 6.16 -14.81 -12.85
N SER A 197 6.23 -13.59 -12.30
CA SER A 197 5.06 -12.95 -11.71
C SER A 197 5.11 -11.41 -11.75
N VAL A 198 3.94 -10.81 -11.93
CA VAL A 198 3.74 -9.35 -11.89
C VAL A 198 2.56 -8.99 -10.98
N MET A 199 2.57 -7.76 -10.46
CA MET A 199 1.47 -7.17 -9.69
C MET A 199 0.98 -5.90 -10.37
N LEU A 200 -0.29 -5.89 -10.77
CA LEU A 200 -0.90 -4.82 -11.54
C LEU A 200 -1.59 -3.80 -10.63
N PHE A 201 -1.29 -2.52 -10.86
CA PHE A 201 -1.93 -1.37 -10.22
C PHE A 201 -2.57 -0.48 -11.28
N GLY A 202 -3.86 -0.16 -11.13
CA GLY A 202 -4.58 0.69 -12.07
C GLY A 202 -4.38 2.17 -11.81
N VAL A 203 -4.23 2.94 -12.88
CA VAL A 203 -4.19 4.40 -12.86
C VAL A 203 -5.30 4.92 -13.76
N VAL A 204 -6.32 5.52 -13.14
CA VAL A 204 -7.52 6.03 -13.83
C VAL A 204 -7.68 7.54 -13.63
N ASP A 205 -8.20 8.22 -14.65
CA ASP A 205 -8.48 9.66 -14.58
C ASP A 205 -9.79 9.95 -13.82
N ASN A 206 -10.80 9.10 -14.01
CA ASN A 206 -12.13 9.28 -13.42
C ASN A 206 -12.23 8.55 -12.08
N LYS A 207 -12.50 9.31 -11.01
CA LYS A 207 -12.62 8.81 -9.64
C LYS A 207 -13.94 9.29 -9.03
N ASP A 208 -14.56 8.45 -8.20
CA ASP A 208 -15.79 8.79 -7.46
C ASP A 208 -15.80 8.19 -6.06
N ALA A 209 -16.68 8.67 -5.17
CA ALA A 209 -16.74 8.18 -3.80
C ALA A 209 -16.98 6.66 -3.65
N SER A 210 -17.49 5.98 -4.70
CA SER A 210 -17.78 4.54 -4.69
C SER A 210 -16.66 3.67 -5.27
N GLY A 211 -15.66 4.29 -5.90
CA GLY A 211 -14.63 3.62 -6.68
C GLY A 211 -15.22 2.77 -7.80
N CYS A 212 -16.19 3.29 -8.57
CA CYS A 212 -16.88 2.52 -9.62
C CYS A 212 -15.90 1.92 -10.65
N MET A 213 -14.84 2.65 -10.98
CA MET A 213 -13.79 2.22 -11.90
C MET A 213 -12.88 1.12 -11.34
N ALA A 214 -13.10 0.61 -10.13
CA ALA A 214 -12.28 -0.50 -9.61
C ALA A 214 -12.59 -1.83 -10.32
N ASP A 215 -13.82 -2.02 -10.81
CA ASP A 215 -14.29 -3.26 -11.44
C ASP A 215 -15.01 -3.06 -12.78
N ASP A 216 -14.96 -1.85 -13.34
CA ASP A 216 -15.51 -1.59 -14.67
C ASP A 216 -14.70 -2.34 -15.76
N PRO A 217 -15.35 -3.06 -16.69
CA PRO A 217 -14.65 -3.85 -17.71
C PRO A 217 -13.72 -3.06 -18.63
N SER A 218 -13.90 -1.74 -18.75
CA SER A 218 -13.05 -0.84 -19.56
C SER A 218 -11.82 -0.33 -18.80
N THR A 219 -11.58 -0.82 -17.59
CA THR A 219 -10.48 -0.32 -16.75
C THR A 219 -9.14 -0.88 -17.20
N PRO A 220 -8.04 -0.12 -17.00
CA PRO A 220 -6.73 -0.51 -17.50
C PRO A 220 -6.27 -1.88 -17.00
N VAL A 221 -6.54 -2.20 -15.72
CA VAL A 221 -6.18 -3.49 -15.11
C VAL A 221 -6.94 -4.65 -15.75
N ILE A 222 -8.23 -4.48 -16.05
CA ILE A 222 -9.03 -5.54 -16.68
C ILE A 222 -8.63 -5.71 -18.15
N GLU A 223 -8.44 -4.61 -18.89
CA GLU A 223 -8.03 -4.66 -20.29
C GLU A 223 -6.66 -5.31 -20.48
N VAL A 224 -5.65 -4.87 -19.71
CA VAL A 224 -4.27 -5.38 -19.85
C VAL A 224 -4.18 -6.87 -19.48
N MET A 225 -5.05 -7.36 -18.59
CA MET A 225 -5.02 -8.74 -18.14
C MET A 225 -5.31 -9.70 -19.29
N ALA A 226 -6.30 -9.39 -20.12
CA ALA A 226 -6.59 -10.16 -21.33
C ALA A 226 -5.40 -10.16 -22.30
N VAL A 227 -4.73 -9.02 -22.46
CA VAL A 227 -3.52 -8.88 -23.29
C VAL A 227 -2.38 -9.75 -22.77
N LEU A 228 -2.07 -9.66 -21.48
CA LEU A 228 -0.97 -10.41 -20.87
C LEU A 228 -1.25 -11.91 -20.81
N ARG A 229 -2.50 -12.34 -20.58
CA ARG A 229 -2.88 -13.76 -20.64
C ARG A 229 -2.66 -14.36 -22.04
N ALA A 230 -2.87 -13.56 -23.09
CA ALA A 230 -2.67 -14.00 -24.47
C ALA A 230 -1.20 -14.01 -24.87
N ALA A 231 -0.45 -12.94 -24.55
CA ALA A 231 0.94 -12.79 -24.95
C ALA A 231 1.91 -13.61 -24.09
N LEU A 232 1.63 -13.73 -22.79
CA LEU A 232 2.53 -14.30 -21.77
C LEU A 232 1.80 -15.33 -20.88
N PRO A 233 1.34 -16.47 -21.43
CA PRO A 233 0.45 -17.40 -20.73
C PRO A 233 1.07 -18.07 -19.48
N SER A 234 2.39 -18.10 -19.36
CA SER A 234 3.10 -18.62 -18.18
C SER A 234 3.28 -17.59 -17.06
N LEU A 235 2.99 -16.31 -17.31
CA LEU A 235 3.21 -15.25 -16.35
C LEU A 235 2.08 -15.20 -15.31
N LEU A 236 2.43 -15.31 -14.03
CA LEU A 236 1.48 -15.18 -12.93
C LEU A 236 1.07 -13.72 -12.76
N LEU A 237 -0.13 -13.40 -13.22
CA LEU A 237 -0.80 -12.12 -13.03
C LEU A 237 -1.46 -12.03 -11.64
N SER A 238 -1.00 -11.08 -10.84
CA SER A 238 -1.64 -10.67 -9.59
C SER A 238 -2.17 -9.23 -9.69
N CYS A 239 -3.30 -8.93 -9.03
CA CYS A 239 -3.94 -7.61 -9.07
C CYS A 239 -4.18 -7.07 -7.67
N ASP A 240 -3.87 -5.78 -7.44
CA ASP A 240 -4.22 -5.12 -6.18
C ASP A 240 -5.74 -4.95 -6.06
N VAL A 241 -6.33 -5.40 -4.96
CA VAL A 241 -7.76 -5.18 -4.66
C VAL A 241 -7.83 -4.09 -3.60
N CYS A 242 -8.18 -2.88 -4.05
CA CYS A 242 -8.32 -1.70 -3.22
C CYS A 242 -9.20 -0.66 -3.92
N MET A 243 -9.64 0.35 -3.18
CA MET A 243 -10.46 1.44 -3.71
C MET A 243 -9.71 2.78 -3.79
N CYS A 244 -8.49 2.88 -3.25
CA CYS A 244 -7.83 4.19 -3.11
C CYS A 244 -7.39 4.81 -4.43
N GLU A 245 -7.14 4.00 -5.44
CA GLU A 245 -6.80 4.40 -6.81
C GLU A 245 -8.02 4.97 -7.54
N TYR A 246 -9.22 4.53 -7.15
CA TYR A 246 -10.49 4.75 -7.85
C TYR A 246 -11.42 5.73 -7.14
N THR A 247 -11.13 6.07 -5.88
CA THR A 247 -11.96 6.99 -5.10
C THR A 247 -11.49 8.43 -5.16
N ASP A 248 -12.44 9.37 -5.24
CA ASP A 248 -12.14 10.80 -5.28
C ASP A 248 -11.56 11.31 -3.94
N HIS A 249 -11.91 10.67 -2.83
CA HIS A 249 -11.34 10.91 -1.50
C HIS A 249 -10.02 10.16 -1.24
N GLY A 250 -9.67 9.16 -2.06
CA GLY A 250 -8.43 8.39 -1.95
C GLY A 250 -8.31 7.46 -0.73
N HIS A 251 -9.33 7.32 0.11
CA HIS A 251 -9.40 6.25 1.12
C HIS A 251 -9.52 4.86 0.49
N CYS A 252 -9.07 3.83 1.21
CA CYS A 252 -9.13 2.45 0.76
C CYS A 252 -10.53 1.81 0.83
N GLY A 253 -11.54 2.56 1.28
CA GLY A 253 -12.89 2.09 1.46
C GLY A 253 -13.94 3.19 1.39
N LEU A 254 -15.20 2.78 1.43
CA LEU A 254 -16.36 3.67 1.46
C LEU A 254 -16.42 4.41 2.79
N LEU A 255 -16.85 5.67 2.73
CA LEU A 255 -17.01 6.53 3.90
C LEU A 255 -18.49 6.67 4.31
N LYS A 256 -18.72 6.84 5.61
CA LYS A 256 -20.01 7.21 6.18
C LYS A 256 -19.84 8.31 7.22
N PRO A 257 -20.88 9.12 7.46
CA PRO A 257 -20.85 10.14 8.51
C PRO A 257 -20.48 9.54 9.87
N SER A 258 -19.60 10.23 10.60
CA SER A 258 -19.32 9.87 11.98
C SER A 258 -20.58 10.04 12.84
N PRO A 259 -20.95 9.03 13.66
CA PRO A 259 -22.13 9.11 14.53
C PRO A 259 -21.98 10.18 15.63
N HIS A 260 -20.76 10.64 15.90
CA HIS A 260 -20.45 11.66 16.90
C HIS A 260 -20.08 13.02 16.28
N GLY A 261 -20.32 13.19 14.97
CA GLY A 261 -19.80 14.33 14.21
C GLY A 261 -18.29 14.23 13.98
N GLY A 262 -17.74 15.20 13.26
CA GLY A 262 -16.31 15.22 12.87
C GLY A 262 -16.07 14.58 11.51
N GLU A 263 -14.87 14.01 11.33
CA GLU A 263 -14.48 13.38 10.06
C GLU A 263 -15.29 12.11 9.77
N ASP A 264 -15.61 11.88 8.50
CA ASP A 264 -16.24 10.64 8.06
C ASP A 264 -15.37 9.43 8.41
N ILE A 265 -16.05 8.34 8.75
CA ILE A 265 -15.43 7.07 9.14
C ILE A 265 -15.61 6.04 8.02
N ILE A 266 -14.75 5.03 8.01
CA ILE A 266 -14.87 3.92 7.08
C ILE A 266 -16.14 3.11 7.37
N ASP A 267 -16.92 2.83 6.33
CA ASP A 267 -18.00 1.86 6.40
C ASP A 267 -17.49 0.45 6.05
N ASN A 268 -16.98 -0.27 7.05
CA ASN A 268 -16.32 -1.56 6.84
C ASN A 268 -17.22 -2.57 6.11
N ALA A 269 -18.50 -2.68 6.49
CA ALA A 269 -19.41 -3.66 5.90
C ALA A 269 -19.66 -3.38 4.40
N ALA A 270 -19.97 -2.12 4.06
CA ALA A 270 -20.16 -1.71 2.67
C ALA A 270 -18.86 -1.87 1.86
N THR A 271 -17.72 -1.51 2.46
CA THR A 271 -16.40 -1.60 1.82
C THR A 271 -16.03 -3.04 1.51
N VAL A 272 -16.15 -3.96 2.47
CA VAL A 272 -15.78 -5.37 2.27
C VAL A 272 -16.65 -6.04 1.20
N SER A 273 -17.94 -5.71 1.14
CA SER A 273 -18.82 -6.15 0.05
C SER A 273 -18.34 -5.64 -1.31
N ARG A 274 -17.96 -4.35 -1.40
CA ARG A 274 -17.41 -3.74 -2.61
C ARG A 274 -16.09 -4.38 -3.05
N LEU A 275 -15.17 -4.63 -2.12
CA LEU A 275 -13.90 -5.32 -2.37
C LEU A 275 -14.12 -6.74 -2.92
N GLY A 276 -15.13 -7.46 -2.41
CA GLY A 276 -15.55 -8.76 -2.96
C GLY A 276 -15.99 -8.69 -4.43
N ALA A 277 -16.71 -7.63 -4.82
CA ALA A 277 -17.09 -7.40 -6.22
C ALA A 277 -15.86 -7.13 -7.12
N ILE A 278 -14.94 -6.29 -6.63
CA ILE A 278 -13.67 -5.97 -7.33
C ILE A 278 -12.83 -7.24 -7.53
N ALA A 279 -12.62 -8.01 -6.48
CA ALA A 279 -11.86 -9.26 -6.56
C ALA A 279 -12.48 -10.25 -7.56
N LEU A 280 -13.81 -10.37 -7.58
CA LEU A 280 -14.51 -11.22 -8.54
C LEU A 280 -14.34 -10.73 -9.99
N ALA A 281 -14.35 -9.42 -10.23
CA ALA A 281 -14.12 -8.87 -11.56
C ALA A 281 -12.70 -9.18 -12.07
N TYR A 282 -11.68 -9.04 -11.22
CA TYR A 282 -10.31 -9.41 -11.58
C TYR A 282 -10.14 -10.92 -11.80
N ALA A 283 -10.78 -11.76 -10.98
CA ALA A 283 -10.80 -13.20 -11.20
C ALA A 283 -11.41 -13.56 -12.56
N ARG A 284 -12.55 -12.94 -12.94
CA ARG A 284 -13.19 -13.11 -14.25
C ARG A 284 -12.31 -12.64 -15.41
N ALA A 285 -11.50 -11.60 -15.19
CA ALA A 285 -10.58 -11.07 -16.19
C ALA A 285 -9.30 -11.93 -16.35
N GLY A 286 -9.09 -12.93 -15.50
CA GLY A 286 -8.01 -13.91 -15.63
C GLY A 286 -6.88 -13.77 -14.60
N ALA A 287 -7.12 -13.07 -13.48
CA ALA A 287 -6.15 -12.95 -12.41
C ALA A 287 -5.90 -14.33 -11.78
N HIS A 288 -4.63 -14.70 -11.62
CA HIS A 288 -4.25 -15.91 -10.88
C HIS A 288 -4.31 -15.66 -9.38
N MET A 289 -4.13 -14.40 -8.98
CA MET A 289 -4.06 -13.98 -7.60
C MET A 289 -4.66 -12.59 -7.43
N VAL A 290 -5.44 -12.41 -6.37
CA VAL A 290 -5.93 -11.10 -5.92
C VAL A 290 -5.21 -10.70 -4.64
N CYS A 291 -4.89 -9.42 -4.49
CA CYS A 291 -4.07 -8.91 -3.41
C CYS A 291 -4.80 -7.80 -2.63
N PRO A 292 -5.68 -8.13 -1.66
CA PRO A 292 -6.49 -7.15 -0.92
C PRO A 292 -5.62 -6.26 -0.03
N SER A 293 -5.45 -5.00 -0.42
CA SER A 293 -4.50 -4.05 0.18
C SER A 293 -5.16 -3.01 1.09
N ASP A 294 -6.47 -3.09 1.25
CA ASP A 294 -7.35 -2.13 1.89
C ASP A 294 -7.22 -2.03 3.42
N MET A 295 -6.82 -3.11 4.09
CA MET A 295 -6.75 -3.27 5.56
C MET A 295 -8.11 -3.24 6.29
N MET A 296 -9.21 -3.55 5.60
CA MET A 296 -10.53 -3.71 6.22
C MET A 296 -10.60 -5.01 7.02
N ASP A 297 -11.39 -4.99 8.08
CA ASP A 297 -11.58 -6.18 8.89
C ASP A 297 -12.42 -7.22 8.14
N ASN A 298 -11.95 -8.46 8.17
CA ASN A 298 -12.59 -9.65 7.62
C ASN A 298 -12.77 -9.68 6.10
N ARG A 299 -12.02 -8.83 5.36
CA ARG A 299 -12.11 -8.80 3.89
C ARG A 299 -11.70 -10.11 3.22
N ILE A 300 -10.79 -10.88 3.81
CA ILE A 300 -10.27 -12.12 3.19
C ILE A 300 -11.37 -13.15 3.16
N GLY A 301 -12.08 -13.35 4.26
CA GLY A 301 -13.16 -14.33 4.35
C GLY A 301 -14.28 -14.01 3.37
N VAL A 302 -14.65 -12.73 3.23
CA VAL A 302 -15.68 -12.30 2.28
C VAL A 302 -15.22 -12.47 0.83
N ILE A 303 -13.99 -12.09 0.50
CA ILE A 303 -13.44 -12.27 -0.85
C ILE A 303 -13.37 -13.77 -1.19
N ARG A 304 -12.83 -14.60 -0.29
CA ARG A 304 -12.74 -16.06 -0.47
C ARG A 304 -14.12 -16.67 -0.68
N ALA A 305 -15.10 -16.34 0.16
CA ALA A 305 -16.48 -16.83 0.01
C ALA A 305 -17.08 -16.40 -1.33
N LYS A 306 -16.88 -15.14 -1.74
CA LYS A 306 -17.39 -14.61 -3.01
C LYS A 306 -16.76 -15.32 -4.21
N LEU A 307 -15.45 -15.52 -4.22
CA LEU A 307 -14.74 -16.24 -5.29
C LEU A 307 -15.22 -17.69 -5.40
N ASN A 308 -15.31 -18.40 -4.28
CA ASN A 308 -15.77 -19.78 -4.24
C ASN A 308 -17.20 -19.91 -4.77
N ALA A 309 -18.11 -19.03 -4.35
CA ALA A 309 -19.51 -19.02 -4.81
C ALA A 309 -19.67 -18.80 -6.32
N HIS A 310 -18.64 -18.28 -7.01
CA HIS A 310 -18.65 -18.01 -8.45
C HIS A 310 -17.70 -18.92 -9.24
N GLY A 311 -17.19 -20.00 -8.64
CA GLY A 311 -16.32 -20.98 -9.32
C GLY A 311 -14.84 -20.58 -9.42
N PHE A 312 -14.40 -19.55 -8.71
CA PHE A 312 -13.02 -19.04 -8.71
C PHE A 312 -12.20 -19.48 -7.50
N ALA A 313 -12.48 -20.68 -6.95
CA ALA A 313 -11.77 -21.20 -5.78
C ALA A 313 -10.25 -21.37 -6.01
N HIS A 314 -9.83 -21.55 -7.26
CA HIS A 314 -8.43 -21.68 -7.68
C HIS A 314 -7.66 -20.35 -7.68
N VAL A 315 -8.34 -19.21 -7.60
CA VAL A 315 -7.68 -17.90 -7.53
C VAL A 315 -7.11 -17.71 -6.13
N SER A 316 -5.81 -17.42 -6.06
CA SER A 316 -5.10 -17.23 -4.79
C SER A 316 -5.40 -15.85 -4.18
N ILE A 317 -5.32 -15.75 -2.86
CA ILE A 317 -5.44 -14.50 -2.12
C ILE A 317 -4.11 -14.21 -1.40
N MET A 318 -3.45 -13.13 -1.81
CA MET A 318 -2.29 -12.60 -1.12
C MET A 318 -2.71 -11.42 -0.22
N ALA A 319 -2.88 -11.72 1.06
CA ALA A 319 -3.39 -10.79 2.04
C ALA A 319 -2.33 -9.76 2.44
N TYR A 320 -2.62 -8.46 2.30
CA TYR A 320 -1.82 -7.44 2.99
C TYR A 320 -2.10 -7.50 4.48
N THR A 321 -1.41 -8.38 5.19
CA THR A 321 -1.64 -8.69 6.60
C THR A 321 -1.02 -7.67 7.53
N SER A 322 0.17 -7.16 7.19
CA SER A 322 0.81 -6.08 7.93
C SER A 322 1.15 -4.92 7.00
N LYS A 323 0.14 -4.11 6.66
CA LYS A 323 0.33 -2.82 5.98
C LYS A 323 0.35 -1.69 7.01
N LYS A 324 1.49 -1.00 7.13
CA LYS A 324 1.69 0.07 8.11
C LYS A 324 1.14 1.41 7.63
N ALA A 325 0.74 2.29 8.54
CA ALA A 325 0.48 3.70 8.27
C ALA A 325 1.82 4.46 8.03
N SER A 326 2.55 4.06 6.98
CA SER A 326 3.93 4.48 6.73
C SER A 326 4.05 5.71 5.82
N CYS A 327 5.11 6.49 6.04
CA CYS A 327 5.54 7.57 5.15
C CYS A 327 6.24 7.06 3.87
N MET A 328 6.68 5.80 3.84
CA MET A 328 7.48 5.21 2.74
C MET A 328 6.68 4.95 1.45
N TYR A 329 5.42 5.39 1.37
CA TYR A 329 4.55 5.17 0.20
C TYR A 329 4.49 6.37 -0.75
N ALA A 330 5.20 7.47 -0.48
CA ALA A 330 5.03 8.72 -1.22
C ALA A 330 5.21 8.57 -2.74
N PRO A 331 6.30 7.98 -3.29
CA PRO A 331 6.43 7.88 -4.75
C PRO A 331 5.38 6.95 -5.39
N PHE A 332 4.87 5.94 -4.69
CA PHE A 332 3.73 5.13 -5.16
C PHE A 332 2.46 5.97 -5.27
N ARG A 333 2.21 6.85 -4.28
CA ARG A 333 1.03 7.74 -4.31
C ARG A 333 1.07 8.70 -5.48
N ASP A 334 2.27 9.17 -5.86
CA ASP A 334 2.47 9.95 -7.09
C ASP A 334 2.20 9.08 -8.32
N ALA A 335 2.69 7.82 -8.33
CA ALA A 335 2.49 6.87 -9.42
C ALA A 335 1.01 6.55 -9.72
N VAL A 336 0.16 6.47 -8.69
CA VAL A 336 -1.29 6.20 -8.83
C VAL A 336 -2.16 7.46 -8.78
N GLU A 337 -1.53 8.65 -8.79
CA GLU A 337 -2.22 9.95 -8.77
C GLU A 337 -3.25 10.03 -7.63
N SER A 338 -2.84 9.60 -6.44
CA SER A 338 -3.68 9.55 -5.25
C SER A 338 -4.21 10.93 -4.88
N THR A 339 -5.52 11.08 -4.75
CA THR A 339 -6.20 12.31 -4.32
C THR A 339 -6.28 12.49 -2.80
N PHE A 340 -5.80 11.49 -2.06
CA PHE A 340 -5.94 11.36 -0.62
C PHE A 340 -5.41 12.57 0.18
N LYS A 341 -6.20 13.01 1.16
CA LYS A 341 -5.84 14.01 2.18
C LYS A 341 -6.08 13.43 3.58
N GLY A 342 -5.24 13.81 4.55
CA GLY A 342 -5.31 13.30 5.92
C GLY A 342 -4.40 12.10 6.15
N ASP A 343 -4.84 11.15 6.98
CA ASP A 343 -4.09 9.94 7.30
C ASP A 343 -4.91 8.64 7.21
N ARG A 344 -4.20 7.51 7.14
CA ARG A 344 -4.79 6.18 7.03
C ARG A 344 -4.65 5.37 8.33
N GLN A 345 -4.40 6.05 9.47
CA GLN A 345 -4.11 5.40 10.76
C GLN A 345 -5.34 4.72 11.35
N ARG A 346 -6.55 5.03 10.86
CA ARG A 346 -7.81 4.38 11.26
C ARG A 346 -7.97 2.94 10.77
N TYR A 347 -7.11 2.46 9.86
CA TYR A 347 -7.18 1.10 9.31
C TYR A 347 -5.80 0.50 8.97
N GLN A 348 -4.82 1.32 8.58
CA GLN A 348 -3.44 0.83 8.44
C GLN A 348 -2.79 0.71 9.82
N HIS A 349 -2.02 -0.35 10.03
CA HIS A 349 -1.43 -0.65 11.33
C HIS A 349 -0.46 0.46 11.78
N PRO A 350 -0.40 0.79 13.09
CA PRO A 350 0.63 1.66 13.62
C PRO A 350 2.04 1.13 13.29
N VAL A 351 2.95 2.03 12.93
CA VAL A 351 4.31 1.68 12.51
C VAL A 351 5.04 0.86 13.59
N GLY A 352 4.95 1.25 14.86
CA GLY A 352 5.63 0.54 15.96
C GLY A 352 4.94 -0.74 16.46
N SER A 353 3.81 -1.17 15.87
CA SER A 353 3.01 -2.25 16.44
C SER A 353 3.30 -3.62 15.81
N LEU A 354 3.93 -4.53 16.55
CA LEU A 354 3.99 -5.95 16.21
C LEU A 354 2.66 -6.68 16.48
N SER A 355 1.96 -6.36 17.57
CA SER A 355 0.74 -7.07 18.01
C SER A 355 -0.36 -7.09 16.95
N HIS A 356 -0.66 -5.93 16.33
CA HIS A 356 -1.63 -5.85 15.24
C HIS A 356 -1.26 -6.74 14.04
N ALA A 357 0.03 -6.89 13.73
CA ALA A 357 0.47 -7.77 12.64
C ALA A 357 0.22 -9.25 12.97
N LEU A 358 0.43 -9.66 14.22
CA LEU A 358 0.18 -11.04 14.66
C LEU A 358 -1.33 -11.35 14.71
N LEU A 359 -2.15 -10.44 15.23
CA LEU A 359 -3.61 -10.60 15.25
C LEU A 359 -4.19 -10.66 13.84
N ALA A 360 -3.73 -9.78 12.94
CA ALA A 360 -4.15 -9.82 11.55
C ALA A 360 -3.68 -11.09 10.84
N TYR A 361 -2.50 -11.63 11.16
CA TYR A 361 -2.03 -12.89 10.59
C TYR A 361 -2.95 -14.05 10.97
N ASP A 362 -3.23 -14.21 12.27
CA ASP A 362 -4.08 -15.29 12.74
C ASP A 362 -5.48 -15.20 12.10
N ARG A 363 -6.04 -13.98 11.97
CA ARG A 363 -7.30 -13.74 11.24
C ARG A 363 -7.20 -14.10 9.75
N ASP A 364 -6.26 -13.50 9.03
CA ASP A 364 -6.18 -13.59 7.57
C ASP A 364 -5.95 -15.04 7.13
N VAL A 365 -5.10 -15.79 7.84
CA VAL A 365 -4.87 -17.22 7.58
C VAL A 365 -6.13 -18.03 7.87
N ALA A 366 -6.81 -17.79 9.00
CA ALA A 366 -8.07 -18.48 9.32
C ALA A 366 -9.19 -18.19 8.31
N GLU A 367 -9.16 -17.03 7.67
CA GLU A 367 -10.10 -16.61 6.63
C GLU A 367 -9.77 -17.13 5.22
N GLY A 368 -8.65 -17.84 5.06
CA GLY A 368 -8.26 -18.47 3.79
C GLY A 368 -7.34 -17.64 2.92
N ALA A 369 -6.46 -16.82 3.51
CA ALA A 369 -5.33 -16.24 2.80
C ALA A 369 -4.31 -17.33 2.41
N ASP A 370 -3.89 -17.32 1.14
CA ASP A 370 -2.90 -18.28 0.60
C ASP A 370 -1.46 -17.77 0.78
N THR A 371 -1.28 -16.47 1.00
CA THR A 371 0.00 -15.79 1.22
C THR A 371 -0.25 -14.53 2.03
N VAL A 372 0.70 -14.13 2.88
CA VAL A 372 0.63 -12.89 3.67
C VAL A 372 1.72 -11.90 3.26
N ILE A 373 1.45 -10.59 3.33
CA ILE A 373 2.42 -9.54 2.99
C ILE A 373 2.76 -8.67 4.20
N VAL A 374 4.05 -8.35 4.36
CA VAL A 374 4.56 -7.25 5.20
C VAL A 374 4.93 -6.05 4.32
N LYS A 375 4.31 -4.89 4.58
CA LYS A 375 4.46 -3.65 3.79
C LYS A 375 4.50 -2.40 4.68
N PRO A 376 5.56 -1.56 4.65
CA PRO A 376 6.87 -1.76 4.03
C PRO A 376 7.62 -2.97 4.60
N SER A 377 8.80 -3.30 4.09
CA SER A 377 9.50 -4.53 4.49
C SER A 377 10.86 -4.32 5.15
N LEU A 378 11.70 -3.39 4.68
CA LEU A 378 13.08 -3.25 5.16
C LEU A 378 13.14 -2.80 6.63
N PHE A 379 12.21 -1.93 7.04
CA PHE A 379 12.09 -1.48 8.44
C PHE A 379 11.33 -2.45 9.35
N TYR A 380 10.85 -3.58 8.82
CA TYR A 380 9.90 -4.48 9.50
C TYR A 380 10.31 -5.96 9.40
N THR A 381 11.62 -6.23 9.32
CA THR A 381 12.16 -7.60 9.20
C THR A 381 11.90 -8.45 10.44
N ASP A 382 11.70 -7.83 11.60
CA ASP A 382 11.21 -8.45 12.83
C ASP A 382 9.79 -9.02 12.65
N ILE A 383 8.89 -8.29 12.00
CA ILE A 383 7.55 -8.76 11.65
C ILE A 383 7.64 -9.89 10.62
N VAL A 384 8.47 -9.73 9.59
CA VAL A 384 8.70 -10.80 8.58
C VAL A 384 9.13 -12.08 9.27
N ARG A 385 10.08 -11.99 10.20
CA ARG A 385 10.55 -13.13 10.97
C ARG A 385 9.44 -13.76 11.80
N ALA A 386 8.69 -12.95 12.55
CA ALA A 386 7.60 -13.43 13.39
C ALA A 386 6.49 -14.15 12.59
N LEU A 387 6.17 -13.66 11.39
CA LEU A 387 5.19 -14.33 10.51
C LEU A 387 5.79 -15.60 9.88
N SER A 388 7.05 -15.56 9.45
CA SER A 388 7.73 -16.72 8.84
C SER A 388 7.89 -17.88 9.83
N ASP A 389 8.14 -17.59 11.11
CA ASP A 389 8.26 -18.59 12.18
C ASP A 389 7.00 -19.42 12.40
N LYS A 390 5.83 -18.92 11.97
CA LYS A 390 4.56 -19.66 12.02
C LYS A 390 4.51 -20.79 10.99
N LYS A 391 5.24 -20.68 9.87
CA LYS A 391 5.38 -21.70 8.81
C LYS A 391 4.05 -22.26 8.25
N LEU A 392 2.98 -21.45 8.21
CA LEU A 392 1.68 -21.89 7.68
C LEU A 392 1.47 -21.52 6.21
N VAL A 393 1.88 -20.31 5.83
CA VAL A 393 1.72 -19.77 4.48
C VAL A 393 2.96 -18.95 4.09
N PRO A 394 3.25 -18.79 2.78
CA PRO A 394 4.36 -17.96 2.32
C PRO A 394 4.25 -16.51 2.82
N VAL A 395 5.38 -15.92 3.14
CA VAL A 395 5.50 -14.50 3.53
C VAL A 395 6.10 -13.72 2.36
N ALA A 396 5.35 -12.74 1.87
CA ALA A 396 5.79 -11.77 0.90
C ALA A 396 6.28 -10.48 1.58
N CYS A 397 7.36 -9.92 1.06
CA CYS A 397 7.89 -8.63 1.48
C CYS A 397 7.75 -7.63 0.35
N TYR A 398 7.17 -6.46 0.63
CA TYR A 398 7.10 -5.38 -0.33
C TYR A 398 8.19 -4.35 -0.04
N VAL A 399 9.21 -4.28 -0.91
CA VAL A 399 10.16 -3.16 -0.98
C VAL A 399 9.46 -2.00 -1.66
N VAL A 400 8.84 -1.15 -0.85
CA VAL A 400 7.91 -0.12 -1.36
C VAL A 400 8.64 1.01 -2.05
N SER A 401 7.87 1.89 -2.68
CA SER A 401 8.39 2.96 -3.52
C SER A 401 9.40 3.88 -2.84
N GLY A 402 9.19 4.24 -1.57
CA GLY A 402 10.15 5.02 -0.80
C GLY A 402 11.41 4.24 -0.45
N GLU A 403 11.29 2.93 -0.18
CA GLU A 403 12.44 2.05 0.07
C GLU A 403 13.27 1.87 -1.21
N TYR A 404 12.61 1.70 -2.36
CA TYR A 404 13.26 1.71 -3.68
C TYR A 404 14.04 3.00 -3.90
N LYS A 405 13.39 4.16 -3.72
CA LYS A 405 14.04 5.47 -3.92
C LYS A 405 15.23 5.66 -2.98
N MET A 406 15.08 5.30 -1.71
CA MET A 406 16.14 5.35 -0.70
C MET A 406 17.35 4.50 -1.10
N LEU A 407 17.13 3.23 -1.46
CA LEU A 407 18.20 2.34 -1.90
C LEU A 407 18.83 2.81 -3.22
N LYS A 408 18.01 3.28 -4.17
CA LYS A 408 18.48 3.77 -5.46
C LYS A 408 19.40 4.98 -5.29
N ASP A 409 18.96 5.97 -4.52
CA ASP A 409 19.75 7.19 -4.27
C ASP A 409 21.09 6.87 -3.60
N TYR A 410 21.07 5.99 -2.60
CA TYR A 410 22.29 5.57 -1.93
C TYR A 410 23.23 4.81 -2.88
N GLY A 411 22.70 3.83 -3.61
CA GLY A 411 23.44 3.04 -4.59
C GLY A 411 24.07 3.89 -5.69
N ASP A 412 23.34 4.90 -6.19
CA ASP A 412 23.84 5.83 -7.19
C ASP A 412 24.94 6.73 -6.60
N SER A 413 24.73 7.29 -5.41
CA SER A 413 25.71 8.19 -4.77
C SER A 413 27.03 7.52 -4.39
N THR A 414 27.01 6.20 -4.16
CA THR A 414 28.17 5.39 -3.76
C THR A 414 28.74 4.55 -4.91
N GLY A 415 28.10 4.56 -6.09
CA GLY A 415 28.45 3.67 -7.20
C GLY A 415 28.28 2.17 -6.89
N SER A 416 27.52 1.82 -5.85
CA SER A 416 27.45 0.48 -5.26
C SER A 416 26.06 -0.18 -5.41
N MET A 417 25.31 0.18 -6.46
CA MET A 417 23.93 -0.29 -6.68
C MET A 417 23.78 -1.81 -6.57
N ASP A 418 24.71 -2.58 -7.15
CA ASP A 418 24.66 -4.05 -7.10
C ASP A 418 24.69 -4.60 -5.67
N ALA A 419 25.68 -4.16 -4.88
CA ALA A 419 25.83 -4.57 -3.49
C ALA A 419 24.64 -4.13 -2.62
N VAL A 420 24.17 -2.89 -2.78
CA VAL A 420 23.06 -2.33 -2.02
C VAL A 420 21.75 -3.12 -2.28
N VAL A 421 21.44 -3.40 -3.54
CA VAL A 421 20.24 -4.15 -3.91
C VAL A 421 20.37 -5.60 -3.44
N ARG A 422 21.52 -6.26 -3.65
CA ARG A 422 21.76 -7.64 -3.19
C ARG A 422 21.59 -7.75 -1.68
N GLU A 423 22.24 -6.89 -0.91
CA GLU A 423 22.19 -6.91 0.55
C GLU A 423 20.77 -6.68 1.09
N ALA A 424 20.06 -5.68 0.56
CA ALA A 424 18.70 -5.37 0.97
C ALA A 424 17.76 -6.56 0.75
N HIS A 425 17.81 -7.23 -0.40
CA HIS A 425 16.92 -8.35 -0.71
C HIS A 425 17.34 -9.64 0.01
N LEU A 426 18.64 -9.92 0.14
CA LEU A 426 19.13 -11.03 0.96
C LEU A 426 18.72 -10.86 2.43
N SER A 427 18.66 -9.63 2.95
CA SER A 427 18.20 -9.38 4.32
C SER A 427 16.74 -9.81 4.53
N LEU A 428 15.89 -9.64 3.52
CA LEU A 428 14.49 -10.04 3.55
C LEU A 428 14.35 -11.57 3.44
N VAL A 429 15.11 -12.20 2.54
CA VAL A 429 15.14 -13.67 2.44
C VAL A 429 15.63 -14.28 3.75
N ARG A 430 16.69 -13.72 4.35
CA ARG A 430 17.21 -14.12 5.67
C ARG A 430 16.15 -13.96 6.78
N ALA A 431 15.35 -12.90 6.72
CA ALA A 431 14.25 -12.70 7.66
C ALA A 431 13.12 -13.73 7.49
N GLY A 432 13.07 -14.44 6.36
CA GLY A 432 12.12 -15.51 6.09
C GLY A 432 11.11 -15.20 4.98
N ALA A 433 11.40 -14.19 4.14
CA ALA A 433 10.58 -13.89 2.97
C ALA A 433 10.67 -15.01 1.93
N ASN A 434 9.51 -15.50 1.48
CA ASN A 434 9.40 -16.42 0.34
C ASN A 434 9.28 -15.66 -0.98
N ILE A 435 8.65 -14.48 -0.94
CA ILE A 435 8.28 -13.67 -2.10
C ILE A 435 8.76 -12.23 -1.88
N LEU A 436 9.26 -11.59 -2.93
CA LEU A 436 9.81 -10.23 -2.92
C LEU A 436 9.11 -9.39 -3.98
N ILE A 437 8.29 -8.45 -3.54
CA ILE A 437 7.61 -7.49 -4.38
C ILE A 437 8.51 -6.24 -4.45
N THR A 438 9.14 -5.98 -5.60
CA THR A 438 10.17 -4.95 -5.71
C THR A 438 10.27 -4.32 -7.09
N TYR A 439 10.45 -3.00 -7.14
CA TYR A 439 10.71 -2.26 -8.37
C TYR A 439 12.12 -2.51 -8.93
N PHE A 440 13.02 -3.12 -8.15
CA PHE A 440 14.33 -3.58 -8.62
C PHE A 440 14.25 -4.89 -9.41
N THR A 441 13.06 -5.46 -9.66
CA THR A 441 12.93 -6.75 -10.35
C THR A 441 13.71 -6.81 -11.68
N PRO A 442 13.60 -5.84 -12.61
CA PRO A 442 14.41 -5.84 -13.82
C PRO A 442 15.92 -5.80 -13.55
N PHE A 443 16.35 -5.07 -12.53
CA PHE A 443 17.77 -4.97 -12.14
C PHE A 443 18.30 -6.30 -11.62
N ILE A 444 17.54 -6.94 -10.71
CA ILE A 444 17.88 -8.22 -10.07
C ILE A 444 17.92 -9.35 -11.10
N LEU A 445 16.94 -9.44 -12.01
CA LEU A 445 16.90 -10.50 -13.02
C LEU A 445 18.14 -10.55 -13.92
N ASN A 446 18.78 -9.40 -14.15
CA ASN A 446 20.03 -9.36 -14.93
C ASN A 446 21.26 -9.89 -14.16
N ARG A 447 21.15 -10.15 -12.86
CA ARG A 447 22.28 -10.38 -11.95
C ARG A 447 22.13 -11.61 -11.06
N VAL A 448 20.91 -12.01 -10.74
CA VAL A 448 20.60 -13.05 -9.75
C VAL A 448 21.25 -14.39 -10.06
N ALA A 449 21.49 -14.71 -11.33
CA ALA A 449 22.20 -15.93 -11.73
C ALA A 449 23.67 -15.97 -11.26
N GLY A 450 24.28 -14.81 -10.96
CA GLY A 450 25.65 -14.70 -10.46
C GLY A 450 25.75 -14.25 -8.99
N TRP A 451 24.63 -14.15 -8.28
CA TRP A 451 24.57 -13.67 -6.89
C TRP A 451 24.69 -14.76 -5.82
#